data_AF-A0A8X6IXR1-F1
#
_entry.id   AF-A0A8X6IXR1-F1
#
_cell.length_a   1.000
_cell.length_b   1.000
_cell.length_c   1.000
_cell.angle_alpha   90.00
_cell.angle_beta   90.00
_cell.angle_gamma   90.00
#
_symmetry.space_group_name_H-M   'P 1'
#
loop_
_entity.id
_entity.type
_entity.pdbx_description
1 polymer ?
#
loop_
_entity_poly.entity_id
_entity_poly.type
_entity_poly.pdbx_seq_one_letter_code
_entity_poly.pdbx_strand_id
1 'polypeptide(L)'
;MADVKVAALVASVRSSPGIHYKNPRFPLNIKLPDNLECGSKIYIHGCAAAEPNRFAINLKNAETDANNYLHFNPRFDEGVVVRNSRLDEAWGDEEREGDMPFAPGQPFLITIIPTVDCYEIQVNGSPFVNYNHRDGMPLCDVTHIAMWGDITLYGIHLPLKSLPIPLNLRIPKNTFYGDTLVFTGEVPSGADRFHVNFQCGPKEDADIMYHFNPRFPENSIVCNNRCAESWGDEQALEGSPIVPGDRVTVVIVAAREGFIPFINGNPLPSFAHRLDVCAACTIVIDGDIRLENVTFDSPPVRLPPHIPDIDIDAFDDKTVQTIRASTPVTMNLPCCFGPGKGVYVSGKVSDSPSRFEINLQCGEADSDIALHFNPRFDPSSELVLNSRDDGSWGEEIRESNPIAPGSEVEIYILCQDSGYVIVIDGDVVIGSFPHRIDSSRVTHVNVDGSITVHRILGM
;
A
#
# COMPACT_ATOMS: atom_id res chain seq x y z
N MET A 1 -4.79 13.06 28.48
CA MET A 1 -3.75 12.29 29.20
C MET A 1 -3.50 10.93 28.55
N ALA A 2 -4.53 10.20 28.10
CA ALA A 2 -4.37 8.93 27.38
C ALA A 2 -3.60 9.09 26.04
N ASP A 3 -3.97 10.07 25.21
CA ASP A 3 -3.31 10.30 23.90
C ASP A 3 -1.82 10.63 24.04
N VAL A 4 -1.46 11.43 25.03
CA VAL A 4 -0.06 11.78 25.34
C VAL A 4 0.75 10.55 25.72
N LYS A 5 0.13 9.59 26.44
CA LYS A 5 0.78 8.32 26.81
C LYS A 5 0.95 7.41 25.59
N VAL A 6 -0.05 7.31 24.72
CA VAL A 6 0.03 6.51 23.48
C VAL A 6 1.11 7.06 22.56
N ALA A 7 1.16 8.37 22.35
CA ALA A 7 2.18 9.01 21.52
C ALA A 7 3.61 8.73 22.01
N ALA A 8 3.84 8.78 23.34
CA ALA A 8 5.15 8.47 23.92
C ALA A 8 5.54 6.99 23.74
N LEU A 9 4.59 6.06 23.90
CA LEU A 9 4.82 4.63 23.65
C LEU A 9 5.17 4.38 22.17
N VAL A 10 4.40 4.97 21.26
CA VAL A 10 4.64 4.85 19.82
C VAL A 10 6.01 5.41 19.43
N ALA A 11 6.41 6.55 19.98
CA ALA A 11 7.74 7.12 19.75
C ALA A 11 8.86 6.16 20.19
N SER A 12 8.72 5.53 21.37
CA SER A 12 9.68 4.52 21.85
C SER A 12 9.72 3.27 20.96
N VAL A 13 8.58 2.83 20.44
CA VAL A 13 8.50 1.66 19.55
C VAL A 13 9.17 1.96 18.20
N ARG A 14 8.94 3.14 17.62
CA ARG A 14 9.52 3.56 16.35
C ARG A 14 11.05 3.73 16.39
N SER A 15 11.62 3.91 17.57
CA SER A 15 13.08 3.95 17.76
C SER A 15 13.71 2.58 18.02
N SER A 16 12.91 1.51 18.13
CA SER A 16 13.42 0.17 18.42
C SER A 16 13.95 -0.48 17.14
N PRO A 17 15.16 -1.08 17.13
CA PRO A 17 15.69 -1.82 15.98
C PRO A 17 14.72 -2.86 15.44
N GLY A 18 14.59 -2.94 14.12
CA GLY A 18 13.74 -3.94 13.46
C GLY A 18 13.11 -3.46 12.16
N ILE A 19 11.93 -4.00 11.85
CA ILE A 19 11.16 -3.65 10.66
C ILE A 19 9.96 -2.80 11.05
N HIS A 20 9.73 -1.73 10.29
CA HIS A 20 8.63 -0.82 10.50
C HIS A 20 7.87 -0.59 9.19
N TYR A 21 6.58 -0.86 9.22
CA TYR A 21 5.66 -0.38 8.20
C TYR A 21 5.01 0.89 8.74
N LYS A 22 5.14 1.99 8.00
CA LYS A 22 4.52 3.27 8.34
C LYS A 22 3.44 3.58 7.32
N ASN A 23 2.25 3.94 7.81
CA ASN A 23 1.07 4.13 6.99
C ASN A 23 0.83 2.99 5.97
N PRO A 24 0.99 1.70 6.35
CA PRO A 24 0.84 0.62 5.37
C PRO A 24 -0.57 0.62 4.79
N ARG A 25 -0.65 0.45 3.46
CA ARG A 25 -1.92 0.31 2.76
C ARG A 25 -2.74 -0.86 3.30
N PHE A 26 -4.05 -0.68 3.31
CA PHE A 26 -5.03 -1.56 3.94
C PHE A 26 -6.04 -2.10 2.90
N PRO A 27 -6.80 -3.19 3.16
CA PRO A 27 -6.53 -4.26 4.13
C PRO A 27 -5.16 -4.90 3.90
N LEU A 28 -4.54 -5.35 4.99
CA LEU A 28 -3.17 -5.80 4.99
C LEU A 28 -3.10 -7.33 5.12
N ASN A 29 -2.24 -7.97 4.34
CA ASN A 29 -1.81 -9.35 4.53
C ASN A 29 -0.33 -9.43 4.17
N ILE A 30 0.53 -9.57 5.17
CA ILE A 30 1.98 -9.62 4.96
C ILE A 30 2.59 -10.84 5.62
N LYS A 31 3.60 -11.38 4.94
CA LYS A 31 4.50 -12.36 5.52
C LYS A 31 5.41 -11.66 6.54
N LEU A 32 5.55 -12.26 7.71
CA LEU A 32 6.52 -11.84 8.71
C LEU A 32 7.94 -12.15 8.21
N PRO A 33 8.92 -11.27 8.47
CA PRO A 33 10.29 -11.41 7.97
C PRO A 33 10.99 -12.68 8.50
N ASP A 34 10.64 -13.09 9.71
CA ASP A 34 11.08 -14.31 10.38
C ASP A 34 9.91 -14.93 11.14
N ASN A 35 10.08 -16.18 11.57
CA ASN A 35 9.12 -16.85 12.44
C ASN A 35 9.03 -16.12 13.79
N LEU A 36 7.83 -16.09 14.38
CA LEU A 36 7.66 -15.53 15.72
C LEU A 36 8.34 -16.43 16.77
N GLU A 37 9.19 -15.82 17.59
CA GLU A 37 9.78 -16.46 18.77
C GLU A 37 9.09 -16.00 20.06
N CYS A 38 9.19 -16.80 21.10
CA CYS A 38 8.74 -16.41 22.44
C CYS A 38 9.46 -15.12 22.90
N GLY A 39 8.67 -14.14 23.35
CA GLY A 39 9.17 -12.83 23.78
C GLY A 39 9.38 -11.82 22.66
N SER A 40 9.24 -12.21 21.39
CA SER A 40 9.10 -11.25 20.28
C SER A 40 7.89 -10.36 20.50
N LYS A 41 7.86 -9.20 19.83
CA LYS A 41 6.76 -8.25 19.98
C LYS A 41 6.27 -7.78 18.61
N ILE A 42 4.95 -7.79 18.44
CA ILE A 42 4.28 -7.12 17.32
C ILE A 42 3.57 -5.91 17.89
N TYR A 43 3.94 -4.72 17.43
CA TYR A 43 3.24 -3.49 17.78
C TYR A 43 2.38 -3.03 16.62
N ILE A 44 1.12 -2.72 16.91
CA ILE A 44 0.14 -2.25 15.93
C ILE A 44 -0.40 -0.92 16.45
N HIS A 45 -0.09 0.15 15.73
CA HIS A 45 -0.51 1.51 16.04
C HIS A 45 -1.54 1.97 15.00
N GLY A 46 -2.71 2.39 15.47
CA GLY A 46 -3.78 2.85 14.60
C GLY A 46 -4.80 3.66 15.35
N CYS A 47 -5.90 3.96 14.67
CA CYS A 47 -7.07 4.62 15.20
C CYS A 47 -8.31 3.84 14.78
N ALA A 48 -9.26 3.66 15.69
CA ALA A 48 -10.58 3.17 15.26
C ALA A 48 -11.24 4.23 14.39
N ALA A 49 -12.00 3.83 13.36
CA ALA A 49 -12.78 4.77 12.56
C ALA A 49 -13.72 5.62 13.45
N ALA A 50 -14.27 6.71 12.91
CA ALA A 50 -15.20 7.57 13.63
C ALA A 50 -16.53 6.86 13.96
N GLU A 51 -16.98 5.95 13.09
CA GLU A 51 -18.19 5.13 13.26
C GLU A 51 -17.87 3.64 12.99
N PRO A 52 -17.07 2.99 13.84
CA PRO A 52 -16.59 1.64 13.58
C PRO A 52 -17.67 0.62 13.94
N ASN A 53 -17.87 -0.39 13.08
CA ASN A 53 -18.57 -1.61 13.45
C ASN A 53 -17.58 -2.62 14.06
N ARG A 54 -16.53 -2.99 13.32
CA ARG A 54 -15.51 -3.95 13.78
C ARG A 54 -14.23 -3.91 12.95
N PHE A 55 -13.12 -4.30 13.57
CA PHE A 55 -11.88 -4.62 12.86
C PHE A 55 -11.28 -5.92 13.38
N ALA A 56 -10.36 -6.52 12.65
CA ALA A 56 -9.66 -7.71 13.09
C ALA A 56 -8.16 -7.68 12.80
N ILE A 57 -7.41 -8.31 13.69
CA ILE A 57 -6.00 -8.63 13.56
C ILE A 57 -5.88 -10.15 13.59
N ASN A 58 -5.18 -10.73 12.62
CA ASN A 58 -5.07 -12.16 12.46
C ASN A 58 -3.61 -12.58 12.36
N LEU A 59 -3.20 -13.58 13.14
CA LEU A 59 -1.93 -14.28 12.99
C LEU A 59 -2.18 -15.60 12.28
N LYS A 60 -1.55 -15.80 11.12
CA LYS A 60 -1.85 -16.90 10.19
C LYS A 60 -0.58 -17.67 9.79
N ASN A 61 -0.77 -18.86 9.22
CA ASN A 61 0.33 -19.67 8.67
C ASN A 61 0.50 -19.62 7.14
N ALA A 62 -0.39 -18.91 6.43
CA ALA A 62 -0.30 -18.73 4.98
C ALA A 62 -1.07 -17.47 4.54
N GLU A 63 -0.87 -17.04 3.29
CA GLU A 63 -1.58 -15.91 2.68
C GLU A 63 -3.04 -16.27 2.34
N THR A 64 -3.26 -17.43 1.71
CA THR A 64 -4.56 -17.98 1.30
C THR A 64 -4.84 -19.31 1.99
N ASP A 65 -6.12 -19.67 2.17
CA ASP A 65 -6.59 -20.93 2.79
C ASP A 65 -5.91 -21.26 4.13
N ALA A 66 -5.60 -20.21 4.89
CA ALA A 66 -4.77 -20.31 6.08
C ALA A 66 -5.55 -20.70 7.35
N ASN A 67 -4.87 -21.39 8.24
CA ASN A 67 -5.24 -21.48 9.64
C ASN A 67 -4.97 -20.13 10.32
N ASN A 68 -5.82 -19.79 11.29
CA ASN A 68 -5.75 -18.54 12.04
C ASN A 68 -5.45 -18.87 13.51
N TYR A 69 -4.23 -18.59 13.93
CA TYR A 69 -3.69 -18.92 15.24
C TYR A 69 -4.21 -17.97 16.31
N LEU A 70 -4.38 -16.70 15.95
CA LEU A 70 -5.03 -15.68 16.75
C LEU A 70 -5.88 -14.81 15.85
N HIS A 71 -7.20 -14.91 15.97
CA HIS A 71 -8.14 -13.90 15.49
C HIS A 71 -8.47 -12.97 16.65
N PHE A 72 -8.05 -11.71 16.59
CA PHE A 72 -8.36 -10.68 17.57
C PHE A 72 -9.32 -9.66 16.94
N ASN A 73 -10.57 -9.64 17.39
CA ASN A 73 -11.65 -8.93 16.71
C ASN A 73 -12.47 -8.06 17.67
N PRO A 74 -12.10 -6.78 17.82
CA PRO A 74 -12.94 -5.79 18.48
C PRO A 74 -14.24 -5.54 17.69
N ARG A 75 -15.38 -5.69 18.36
CA ARG A 75 -16.74 -5.49 17.84
C ARG A 75 -17.43 -4.39 18.64
N PHE A 76 -17.57 -3.22 18.03
CA PHE A 76 -18.09 -2.02 18.69
C PHE A 76 -19.61 -2.07 18.87
N ASP A 77 -20.31 -2.76 17.97
CA ASP A 77 -21.75 -3.02 18.04
C ASP A 77 -22.14 -3.94 19.22
N GLU A 78 -21.28 -4.91 19.54
CA GLU A 78 -21.45 -5.82 20.67
C GLU A 78 -20.75 -5.34 21.97
N GLY A 79 -19.83 -4.36 21.87
CA GLY A 79 -19.07 -3.86 23.01
C GLY A 79 -18.06 -4.86 23.58
N VAL A 80 -17.53 -5.77 22.75
CA VAL A 80 -16.64 -6.86 23.17
C VAL A 80 -15.44 -7.00 22.23
N VAL A 81 -14.39 -7.65 22.72
CA VAL A 81 -13.27 -8.12 21.90
C VAL A 81 -13.30 -9.64 21.82
N VAL A 82 -13.67 -10.17 20.65
CA VAL A 82 -13.71 -11.60 20.40
C VAL A 82 -12.31 -12.10 20.07
N ARG A 83 -11.91 -13.22 20.67
CA ARG A 83 -10.72 -13.97 20.27
C ARG A 83 -11.08 -15.40 19.91
N ASN A 84 -10.48 -15.91 18.85
CA ASN A 84 -10.71 -17.27 18.40
C ASN A 84 -9.52 -17.77 17.55
N SER A 85 -9.53 -19.05 17.22
CA SER A 85 -8.63 -19.66 16.25
C SER A 85 -9.45 -20.44 15.22
N ARG A 86 -8.93 -20.49 13.99
CA ARG A 86 -9.50 -21.28 12.90
C ARG A 86 -8.49 -22.35 12.49
N LEU A 87 -8.88 -23.61 12.59
CA LEU A 87 -8.07 -24.77 12.21
C LEU A 87 -8.87 -25.62 11.23
N ASP A 88 -8.26 -25.98 10.10
CA ASP A 88 -8.88 -26.81 9.06
C ASP A 88 -10.27 -26.30 8.67
N GLU A 89 -10.30 -25.01 8.35
CA GLU A 89 -11.47 -24.24 7.95
C GLU A 89 -12.56 -24.03 9.02
N ALA A 90 -12.45 -24.65 10.19
CA ALA A 90 -13.41 -24.55 11.29
C ALA A 90 -12.95 -23.56 12.36
N TRP A 91 -13.86 -22.69 12.80
CA TRP A 91 -13.66 -21.87 14.00
C TRP A 91 -13.90 -22.71 15.25
N GLY A 92 -13.05 -22.57 16.26
CA GLY A 92 -13.33 -23.15 17.57
C GLY A 92 -14.22 -22.23 18.43
N ASP A 93 -14.17 -22.42 19.74
CA ASP A 93 -15.00 -21.64 20.68
C ASP A 93 -14.51 -20.19 20.80
N GLU A 94 -15.42 -19.21 20.81
CA GLU A 94 -15.05 -17.81 20.99
C GLU A 94 -14.75 -17.49 22.46
N GLU A 95 -13.65 -16.79 22.72
CA GLU A 95 -13.41 -16.10 24.00
C GLU A 95 -13.86 -14.64 23.87
N ARG A 96 -14.63 -14.15 24.85
CA ARG A 96 -15.38 -12.87 24.74
C ARG A 96 -15.27 -11.98 25.98
N GLU A 97 -14.66 -12.47 27.04
CA GLU A 97 -14.52 -11.78 28.32
C GLU A 97 -13.53 -10.61 28.25
N GLY A 98 -13.72 -9.63 29.15
CA GLY A 98 -12.97 -8.38 29.19
C GLY A 98 -13.79 -7.19 28.67
N ASP A 99 -13.42 -5.99 29.11
CA ASP A 99 -14.06 -4.74 28.67
C ASP A 99 -13.52 -4.30 27.31
N MET A 100 -14.32 -3.57 26.52
CA MET A 100 -13.87 -2.97 25.26
C MET A 100 -12.79 -1.90 25.52
N PRO A 101 -11.52 -2.09 25.08
CA PRO A 101 -10.44 -1.15 25.38
C PRO A 101 -10.27 -0.07 24.30
N PHE A 102 -11.09 -0.10 23.24
CA PHE A 102 -11.05 0.83 22.11
C PHE A 102 -12.28 1.74 22.11
N ALA A 103 -12.12 2.95 21.58
CA ALA A 103 -13.22 3.90 21.41
C ALA A 103 -13.18 4.48 19.98
N PRO A 104 -14.34 4.84 19.40
CA PRO A 104 -14.42 5.46 18.08
C PRO A 104 -13.54 6.71 17.97
N GLY A 105 -12.78 6.83 16.87
CA GLY A 105 -11.89 7.95 16.60
C GLY A 105 -10.74 8.13 17.60
N GLN A 106 -10.45 7.15 18.46
CA GLN A 106 -9.35 7.21 19.41
C GLN A 106 -8.13 6.40 18.95
N PRO A 107 -6.91 6.97 19.05
CA PRO A 107 -5.69 6.25 18.73
C PRO A 107 -5.40 5.19 19.78
N PHE A 108 -4.79 4.09 19.34
CA PHE A 108 -4.39 3.00 20.20
C PHE A 108 -3.06 2.38 19.79
N LEU A 109 -2.41 1.72 20.74
CA LEU A 109 -1.28 0.85 20.52
C LEU A 109 -1.59 -0.54 21.08
N ILE A 110 -1.68 -1.53 20.20
CA ILE A 110 -1.76 -2.95 20.58
C ILE A 110 -0.34 -3.51 20.59
N THR A 111 0.00 -4.29 21.62
CA THR A 111 1.21 -5.10 21.66
C THR A 111 0.83 -6.56 21.82
N ILE A 112 1.27 -7.41 20.89
CA ILE A 112 1.11 -8.86 20.98
C ILE A 112 2.47 -9.47 21.31
N ILE A 113 2.53 -10.24 22.39
CA ILE A 113 3.74 -10.87 22.91
C ILE A 113 3.49 -12.39 22.97
N PRO A 114 3.91 -13.16 21.97
CA PRO A 114 3.88 -14.61 22.07
C PRO A 114 4.78 -15.10 23.22
N THR A 115 4.25 -16.00 24.03
CA THR A 115 4.95 -16.72 25.10
C THR A 115 4.90 -18.22 24.80
N VAL A 116 5.43 -19.03 25.70
CA VAL A 116 5.38 -20.50 25.57
C VAL A 116 3.93 -21.00 25.61
N ASP A 117 3.07 -20.36 26.40
CA ASP A 117 1.72 -20.88 26.68
C ASP A 117 0.60 -20.10 25.96
N CYS A 118 0.83 -18.81 25.66
CA CYS A 118 -0.21 -17.92 25.15
C CYS A 118 0.34 -16.74 24.34
N TYR A 119 -0.55 -15.99 23.69
CA TYR A 119 -0.30 -14.61 23.28
C TYR A 119 -0.73 -13.67 24.41
N GLU A 120 0.21 -12.97 25.03
CA GLU A 120 -0.09 -11.87 25.93
C GLU A 120 -0.38 -10.61 25.11
N ILE A 121 -1.55 -10.02 25.31
CA ILE A 121 -2.00 -8.85 24.56
C ILE A 121 -2.13 -7.66 25.49
N GLN A 122 -1.51 -6.55 25.10
CA GLN A 122 -1.59 -5.27 25.81
C GLN A 122 -2.22 -4.21 24.92
N VAL A 123 -2.98 -3.29 25.52
CA VAL A 123 -3.54 -2.12 24.85
C VAL A 123 -3.07 -0.87 25.60
N ASN A 124 -2.48 0.08 24.88
CA ASN A 124 -1.97 1.35 25.42
C ASN A 124 -0.97 1.18 26.58
N GLY A 125 -0.15 0.13 26.49
CA GLY A 125 0.86 -0.24 27.47
C GLY A 125 0.31 -0.89 28.76
N SER A 126 -0.98 -1.19 28.80
CA SER A 126 -1.62 -1.91 29.91
C SER A 126 -1.95 -3.35 29.47
N PRO A 127 -1.76 -4.37 30.33
CA PRO A 127 -2.26 -5.72 30.05
C PRO A 127 -3.75 -5.72 29.76
N PHE A 128 -4.15 -6.45 28.70
CA PHE A 128 -5.54 -6.60 28.30
C PHE A 128 -6.02 -8.04 28.49
N VAL A 129 -5.42 -9.00 27.79
CA VAL A 129 -5.83 -10.41 27.85
C VAL A 129 -4.68 -11.35 27.48
N ASN A 130 -4.73 -12.59 27.96
CA ASN A 130 -3.86 -13.67 27.54
C ASN A 130 -4.70 -14.69 26.76
N TYR A 131 -4.33 -14.96 25.50
CA TYR A 131 -5.02 -15.92 24.65
C TYR A 131 -4.17 -17.18 24.50
N ASN A 132 -4.58 -18.29 25.11
CA ASN A 132 -3.78 -19.52 25.13
C ASN A 132 -3.60 -20.10 23.72
N HIS A 133 -2.41 -20.65 23.45
CA HIS A 133 -2.19 -21.40 22.22
C HIS A 133 -3.12 -22.62 22.19
N ARG A 134 -3.76 -22.86 21.05
CA ARG A 134 -4.66 -24.01 20.88
C ARG A 134 -3.91 -25.27 20.49
N ASP A 135 -4.45 -26.41 20.87
CA ASP A 135 -3.92 -27.72 20.49
C ASP A 135 -3.77 -27.83 18.96
N GLY A 136 -2.60 -28.29 18.51
CA GLY A 136 -2.29 -28.40 17.08
C GLY A 136 -1.98 -27.08 16.38
N MET A 137 -1.84 -25.98 17.12
CA MET A 137 -1.55 -24.64 16.56
C MET A 137 -0.29 -24.04 17.19
N PRO A 138 0.91 -24.60 16.92
CA PRO A 138 2.15 -24.14 17.53
C PRO A 138 2.58 -22.77 16.99
N LEU A 139 3.20 -21.95 17.85
CA LEU A 139 3.69 -20.62 17.51
C LEU A 139 4.60 -20.59 16.27
N CYS A 140 5.43 -21.62 16.08
CA CYS A 140 6.41 -21.69 15.00
C CYS A 140 5.78 -21.69 13.59
N ASP A 141 4.50 -22.02 13.48
CA ASP A 141 3.79 -22.06 12.19
C ASP A 141 3.21 -20.69 11.82
N VAL A 142 3.23 -19.72 12.73
CA VAL A 142 2.78 -18.36 12.46
C VAL A 142 3.80 -17.64 11.58
N THR A 143 3.37 -17.31 10.36
CA THR A 143 4.22 -16.73 9.32
C THR A 143 3.65 -15.45 8.73
N HIS A 144 2.39 -15.11 9.00
CA HIS A 144 1.70 -13.97 8.41
C HIS A 144 0.90 -13.19 9.44
N ILE A 145 0.77 -11.89 9.21
CA ILE A 145 -0.20 -11.02 9.88
C ILE A 145 -1.16 -10.44 8.84
N ALA A 146 -2.46 -10.52 9.13
CA ALA A 146 -3.50 -9.98 8.27
C ALA A 146 -4.51 -9.14 9.07
N MET A 147 -4.88 -7.98 8.54
CA MET A 147 -5.76 -7.02 9.19
C MET A 147 -6.83 -6.50 8.23
N TRP A 148 -8.06 -6.33 8.72
CA TRP A 148 -9.20 -5.82 7.96
C TRP A 148 -10.22 -5.11 8.88
N GLY A 149 -11.15 -4.36 8.30
CA GLY A 149 -12.26 -3.69 8.98
C GLY A 149 -11.98 -2.22 9.33
N ASP A 150 -12.76 -1.67 10.27
CA ASP A 150 -12.91 -0.22 10.48
C ASP A 150 -11.77 0.40 11.32
N ILE A 151 -10.55 0.36 10.78
CA ILE A 151 -9.32 0.85 11.41
C ILE A 151 -8.49 1.69 10.43
N THR A 152 -8.05 2.86 10.85
CA THR A 152 -6.96 3.59 10.18
C THR A 152 -5.63 3.11 10.74
N LEU A 153 -4.84 2.40 9.93
CA LEU A 153 -3.57 1.81 10.37
C LEU A 153 -2.40 2.79 10.17
N TYR A 154 -1.80 3.24 11.28
CA TYR A 154 -0.69 4.19 11.24
C TYR A 154 0.69 3.50 11.20
N GLY A 155 0.78 2.27 11.69
CA GLY A 155 1.99 1.49 11.54
C GLY A 155 1.98 0.12 12.21
N ILE A 156 2.84 -0.74 11.69
CA ILE A 156 3.19 -2.04 12.28
C ILE A 156 4.69 -2.00 12.55
N HIS A 157 5.08 -2.35 13.77
CA HIS A 157 6.48 -2.38 14.16
C HIS A 157 6.83 -3.76 14.70
N LEU A 158 7.88 -4.33 14.13
CA LEU A 158 8.40 -5.66 14.41
C LEU A 158 9.83 -5.51 14.92
N PRO A 159 10.06 -5.25 16.23
CA PRO A 159 11.40 -5.18 16.74
C PRO A 159 12.10 -6.53 16.65
N LEU A 160 13.33 -6.51 16.12
CA LEU A 160 14.14 -7.68 15.89
C LEU A 160 15.54 -7.42 16.47
N LYS A 161 16.11 -8.43 17.13
CA LYS A 161 17.47 -8.33 17.69
C LYS A 161 18.52 -8.22 16.60
N SER A 162 18.27 -8.87 15.47
CA SER A 162 19.10 -8.87 14.26
C SER A 162 18.18 -9.04 13.06
N LEU A 163 18.43 -8.29 12.00
CA LEU A 163 17.70 -8.42 10.73
C LEU A 163 18.39 -9.46 9.83
N PRO A 164 17.62 -10.35 9.18
CA PRO A 164 18.20 -11.35 8.29
C PRO A 164 18.72 -10.70 7.01
N ILE A 165 19.75 -11.32 6.41
CA ILE A 165 20.24 -11.03 5.06
C ILE A 165 20.38 -12.38 4.33
N PRO A 166 19.75 -12.56 3.15
CA PRO A 166 18.90 -11.60 2.44
C PRO A 166 17.61 -11.27 3.20
N LEU A 167 17.24 -9.99 3.23
CA LEU A 167 15.95 -9.55 3.73
C LEU A 167 14.95 -9.52 2.58
N ASN A 168 13.84 -10.25 2.73
CA ASN A 168 12.71 -10.23 1.81
C ASN A 168 11.52 -9.52 2.47
N LEU A 169 11.32 -8.25 2.14
CA LEU A 169 10.28 -7.42 2.72
C LEU A 169 9.07 -7.34 1.78
N ARG A 170 7.93 -7.88 2.22
CA ARG A 170 6.66 -7.78 1.48
C ARG A 170 6.15 -6.33 1.52
N ILE A 171 5.76 -5.77 0.38
CA ILE A 171 5.07 -4.49 0.29
C ILE A 171 3.54 -4.72 0.28
N PRO A 172 2.77 -4.17 1.23
CA PRO A 172 1.31 -4.23 1.20
C PRO A 172 0.76 -3.54 -0.05
N LYS A 173 -0.12 -4.24 -0.80
CA LYS A 173 -0.79 -3.74 -2.02
C LYS A 173 0.13 -3.30 -3.18
N ASN A 174 1.43 -3.62 -3.13
CA ASN A 174 2.49 -3.20 -4.06
C ASN A 174 2.98 -1.75 -3.85
N THR A 175 4.02 -1.37 -4.59
CA THR A 175 4.64 -0.04 -4.58
C THR A 175 3.77 0.96 -5.32
N PHE A 176 3.74 2.20 -4.87
CA PHE A 176 3.11 3.33 -5.55
C PHE A 176 4.05 4.54 -5.52
N TYR A 177 3.70 5.59 -6.25
CA TYR A 177 4.44 6.84 -6.17
C TYR A 177 4.39 7.44 -4.76
N GLY A 178 5.54 7.95 -4.31
CA GLY A 178 5.74 8.49 -2.96
C GLY A 178 6.15 7.43 -1.93
N ASP A 179 6.00 6.13 -2.23
CA ASP A 179 6.50 5.09 -1.34
C ASP A 179 7.99 5.24 -1.09
N THR A 180 8.39 5.06 0.16
CA THR A 180 9.76 5.31 0.60
C THR A 180 10.27 4.13 1.40
N LEU A 181 11.37 3.53 0.92
CA LEU A 181 12.19 2.63 1.69
C LEU A 181 13.26 3.43 2.43
N VAL A 182 13.41 3.21 3.73
CA VAL A 182 14.51 3.73 4.54
C VAL A 182 15.17 2.58 5.27
N PHE A 183 16.49 2.46 5.22
CA PHE A 183 17.18 1.54 6.12
C PHE A 183 18.49 2.13 6.64
N THR A 184 18.86 1.69 7.85
CA THR A 184 20.15 1.98 8.47
C THR A 184 20.93 0.71 8.69
N GLY A 185 22.25 0.81 8.61
CA GLY A 185 23.12 -0.35 8.80
C GLY A 185 24.60 0.00 8.81
N GLU A 186 25.42 -1.05 8.76
CA GLU A 186 26.88 -1.00 8.65
C GLU A 186 27.32 -1.81 7.44
N VAL A 187 28.14 -1.19 6.59
CA VAL A 187 28.87 -1.89 5.53
C VAL A 187 30.12 -2.53 6.17
N PRO A 188 30.28 -3.86 6.15
CA PRO A 188 31.47 -4.50 6.73
C PRO A 188 32.78 -4.01 6.09
N SER A 189 33.88 -3.99 6.84
CA SER A 189 35.19 -3.47 6.37
C SER A 189 35.82 -4.22 5.19
N GLY A 190 35.32 -5.41 4.86
CA GLY A 190 35.75 -6.21 3.70
C GLY A 190 34.65 -6.40 2.67
N ALA A 191 33.64 -5.52 2.64
CA ALA A 191 32.52 -5.61 1.74
C ALA A 191 32.93 -5.43 0.28
N ASP A 192 32.42 -6.29 -0.59
CA ASP A 192 32.53 -6.16 -2.04
C ASP A 192 31.34 -5.37 -2.60
N ARG A 193 30.11 -5.73 -2.19
CA ARG A 193 28.87 -5.07 -2.63
C ARG A 193 27.67 -5.48 -1.79
N PHE A 194 26.65 -4.63 -1.78
CA PHE A 194 25.29 -5.03 -1.42
C PHE A 194 24.32 -4.51 -2.48
N HIS A 195 23.09 -5.00 -2.48
CA HIS A 195 22.06 -4.49 -3.38
C HIS A 195 20.68 -4.40 -2.74
N VAL A 196 19.85 -3.57 -3.36
CA VAL A 196 18.44 -3.40 -3.04
C VAL A 196 17.64 -3.59 -4.33
N ASN A 197 16.70 -4.54 -4.33
CA ASN A 197 15.79 -4.76 -5.45
C ASN A 197 14.37 -4.39 -5.07
N PHE A 198 13.70 -3.60 -5.91
CA PHE A 198 12.25 -3.52 -5.96
C PHE A 198 11.77 -4.49 -7.03
N GLN A 199 11.15 -5.62 -6.64
CA GLN A 199 10.86 -6.74 -7.54
C GLN A 199 9.41 -7.26 -7.44
N CYS A 200 8.96 -7.98 -8.48
CA CYS A 200 7.56 -8.38 -8.68
C CYS A 200 7.16 -9.66 -7.95
N GLY A 201 7.91 -10.03 -6.91
CA GLY A 201 7.66 -11.19 -6.08
C GLY A 201 8.91 -11.58 -5.28
N PRO A 202 8.81 -12.56 -4.38
CA PRO A 202 9.91 -12.95 -3.50
C PRO A 202 10.91 -13.93 -4.13
N LYS A 203 10.70 -14.36 -5.38
CA LYS A 203 11.56 -15.33 -6.05
C LYS A 203 12.77 -14.63 -6.69
N GLU A 204 13.89 -15.35 -6.79
CA GLU A 204 15.12 -14.85 -7.43
C GLU A 204 14.97 -14.59 -8.94
N ASP A 205 14.04 -15.29 -9.59
CA ASP A 205 13.70 -15.15 -11.01
C ASP A 205 12.74 -13.98 -11.30
N ALA A 206 12.17 -13.34 -10.26
CA ALA A 206 11.24 -12.23 -10.41
C ALA A 206 11.85 -11.04 -11.17
N ASP A 207 11.02 -10.32 -11.92
CA ASP A 207 11.40 -9.06 -12.56
C ASP A 207 11.73 -8.01 -11.50
N ILE A 208 12.74 -7.19 -11.80
CA ILE A 208 13.28 -6.17 -10.91
C ILE A 208 13.04 -4.81 -11.57
N MET A 209 12.14 -4.01 -10.99
CA MET A 209 11.82 -2.64 -11.42
C MET A 209 13.01 -1.72 -11.19
N TYR A 210 13.72 -1.94 -10.08
CA TYR A 210 14.90 -1.17 -9.70
C TYR A 210 15.89 -2.02 -8.91
N HIS A 211 17.10 -2.14 -9.43
CA HIS A 211 18.26 -2.74 -8.81
C HIS A 211 19.23 -1.63 -8.44
N PHE A 212 19.45 -1.38 -7.15
CA PHE A 212 20.43 -0.44 -6.63
C PHE A 212 21.61 -1.20 -6.04
N ASN A 213 22.81 -1.06 -6.58
CA ASN A 213 23.95 -1.89 -6.23
C ASN A 213 25.25 -1.08 -6.09
N PRO A 214 25.58 -0.61 -4.88
CA PRO A 214 26.92 -0.12 -4.55
C PRO A 214 27.97 -1.23 -4.67
N ARG A 215 29.03 -0.97 -5.45
CA ARG A 215 30.16 -1.88 -5.71
C ARG A 215 31.45 -1.19 -5.25
N PHE A 216 31.97 -1.63 -4.11
CA PHE A 216 33.07 -0.93 -3.43
C PHE A 216 34.43 -1.06 -4.16
N PRO A 217 34.82 -2.23 -4.71
CA PRO A 217 36.07 -2.34 -5.48
C PRO A 217 36.11 -1.45 -6.73
N GLU A 218 34.95 -1.23 -7.35
CA GLU A 218 34.79 -0.37 -8.54
C GLU A 218 34.60 1.10 -8.16
N ASN A 219 34.42 1.40 -6.86
CA ASN A 219 34.01 2.71 -6.35
C ASN A 219 32.82 3.28 -7.15
N SER A 220 31.80 2.45 -7.38
CA SER A 220 30.66 2.81 -8.21
C SER A 220 29.34 2.40 -7.55
N ILE A 221 28.26 3.03 -7.98
CA ILE A 221 26.90 2.55 -7.70
C ILE A 221 26.24 2.24 -9.04
N VAL A 222 25.81 1.01 -9.23
CA VAL A 222 25.11 0.58 -10.44
C VAL A 222 23.61 0.54 -10.18
N CYS A 223 22.85 1.18 -11.05
CA CYS A 223 21.41 1.10 -11.12
C CYS A 223 20.97 0.36 -12.39
N ASN A 224 20.02 -0.56 -12.30
CA ASN A 224 19.48 -1.26 -13.47
C ASN A 224 18.04 -1.78 -13.21
N ASN A 225 17.46 -2.44 -14.20
CA ASN A 225 16.23 -3.23 -14.10
C ASN A 225 16.48 -4.62 -14.70
N ARG A 226 15.66 -5.61 -14.32
CA ARG A 226 15.67 -6.96 -14.91
C ARG A 226 14.25 -7.32 -15.34
N CYS A 227 14.07 -7.78 -16.56
CA CYS A 227 12.77 -8.18 -17.10
C CYS A 227 12.94 -9.46 -17.93
N ALA A 228 12.08 -10.45 -17.70
CA ALA A 228 12.17 -11.75 -18.38
C ALA A 228 13.60 -12.34 -18.29
N GLU A 229 14.13 -12.37 -17.06
CA GLU A 229 15.48 -12.86 -16.71
C GLU A 229 16.66 -12.12 -17.36
N SER A 230 16.40 -11.04 -18.11
CA SER A 230 17.43 -10.27 -18.80
C SER A 230 17.63 -8.90 -18.15
N TRP A 231 18.89 -8.54 -17.91
CA TRP A 231 19.26 -7.21 -17.42
C TRP A 231 19.13 -6.17 -18.53
N GLY A 232 18.68 -4.97 -18.16
CA GLY A 232 18.71 -3.79 -19.04
C GLY A 232 20.08 -3.13 -19.11
N ASP A 233 20.11 -1.91 -19.65
CA ASP A 233 21.35 -1.11 -19.73
C ASP A 233 21.75 -0.57 -18.35
N GLU A 234 23.00 -0.78 -17.92
CA GLU A 234 23.46 -0.26 -16.63
C GLU A 234 23.54 1.28 -16.63
N GLN A 235 23.04 1.89 -15.55
CA GLN A 235 23.34 3.28 -15.19
C GLN A 235 24.36 3.26 -14.04
N ALA A 236 25.63 3.50 -14.35
CA ALA A 236 26.70 3.55 -13.36
C ALA A 236 26.97 4.99 -12.91
N LEU A 237 26.97 5.20 -11.59
CA LEU A 237 27.46 6.41 -10.96
C LEU A 237 28.90 6.17 -10.49
N GLU A 238 29.83 6.97 -10.98
CA GLU A 238 31.21 6.98 -10.47
C GLU A 238 31.28 7.67 -9.10
N GLY A 239 31.97 7.03 -8.16
CA GLY A 239 32.12 7.51 -6.79
C GLY A 239 30.98 7.06 -5.89
N SER A 240 31.27 6.14 -4.98
CA SER A 240 30.36 5.78 -3.89
C SER A 240 30.54 6.77 -2.72
N PRO A 241 29.46 7.35 -2.16
CA PRO A 241 29.53 8.22 -0.98
C PRO A 241 29.73 7.45 0.33
N ILE A 242 29.86 6.12 0.26
CA ILE A 242 30.12 5.20 1.37
C ILE A 242 31.24 4.24 0.99
N VAL A 243 32.03 3.82 1.98
CA VAL A 243 33.10 2.83 1.85
C VAL A 243 32.93 1.69 2.86
N PRO A 244 33.59 0.53 2.63
CA PRO A 244 33.63 -0.55 3.62
C PRO A 244 34.06 -0.06 5.01
N GLY A 245 33.27 -0.40 6.04
CA GLY A 245 33.43 0.06 7.42
C GLY A 245 32.48 1.19 7.83
N ASP A 246 31.80 1.83 6.88
CA ASP A 246 30.87 2.93 7.16
C ASP A 246 29.55 2.45 7.75
N ARG A 247 28.97 3.32 8.59
CA ARG A 247 27.54 3.29 8.88
C ARG A 247 26.78 4.07 7.82
N VAL A 248 25.64 3.56 7.42
CA VAL A 248 24.86 4.10 6.32
C VAL A 248 23.39 4.29 6.70
N THR A 249 22.80 5.37 6.21
CA THR A 249 21.36 5.52 6.02
C THR A 249 21.09 5.59 4.52
N VAL A 250 20.31 4.65 4.01
CA VAL A 250 19.83 4.65 2.62
C VAL A 250 18.35 4.98 2.62
N VAL A 251 17.96 5.92 1.75
CA VAL A 251 16.56 6.23 1.46
C VAL A 251 16.35 6.01 -0.02
N ILE A 252 15.29 5.32 -0.42
CA ILE A 252 14.90 5.18 -1.83
C ILE A 252 13.44 5.60 -1.92
N VAL A 253 13.19 6.66 -2.67
CA VAL A 253 11.85 7.17 -2.96
C VAL A 253 11.43 6.66 -4.34
N ALA A 254 10.27 6.01 -4.43
CA ALA A 254 9.61 5.73 -5.70
C ALA A 254 8.89 7.02 -6.16
N ALA A 255 9.63 7.94 -6.79
CA ALA A 255 9.06 9.19 -7.30
C ALA A 255 8.43 8.99 -8.68
N ARG A 256 7.70 9.98 -9.19
CA ARG A 256 7.03 9.91 -10.50
C ARG A 256 8.04 9.75 -11.66
N GLU A 257 9.13 10.48 -11.57
CA GLU A 257 10.20 10.55 -12.58
C GLU A 257 11.16 9.36 -12.54
N GLY A 258 11.13 8.55 -11.48
CA GLY A 258 12.07 7.46 -11.27
C GLY A 258 12.27 7.11 -9.80
N PHE A 259 13.13 6.14 -9.53
CA PHE A 259 13.63 5.90 -8.18
C PHE A 259 14.72 6.92 -7.83
N ILE A 260 14.57 7.56 -6.67
CA ILE A 260 15.51 8.57 -6.19
C ILE A 260 16.18 8.04 -4.91
N PRO A 261 17.42 7.53 -5.02
CA PRO A 261 18.18 7.08 -3.86
C PRO A 261 18.91 8.25 -3.18
N PHE A 262 19.00 8.19 -1.87
CA PHE A 262 19.82 9.05 -1.02
C PHE A 262 20.72 8.18 -0.16
N ILE A 263 21.96 8.61 0.02
CA ILE A 263 22.88 8.03 1.00
C ILE A 263 23.30 9.09 1.99
N ASN A 264 23.09 8.82 3.28
CA ASN A 264 23.43 9.71 4.39
C ASN A 264 22.87 11.14 4.21
N GLY A 265 21.65 11.23 3.67
CA GLY A 265 20.95 12.49 3.40
C GLY A 265 21.31 13.18 2.08
N ASN A 266 22.32 12.70 1.34
CA ASN A 266 22.70 13.27 0.06
C ASN A 266 21.96 12.58 -1.09
N PRO A 267 21.26 13.32 -1.97
CA PRO A 267 20.61 12.73 -3.14
C PRO A 267 21.64 12.24 -4.15
N LEU A 268 21.33 11.12 -4.79
CA LEU A 268 22.03 10.62 -5.97
C LEU A 268 21.14 10.84 -7.21
N PRO A 269 21.69 10.70 -8.43
CA PRO A 269 20.89 10.79 -9.65
C PRO A 269 19.73 9.79 -9.65
N SER A 270 18.58 10.23 -10.14
CA SER A 270 17.40 9.38 -10.28
C SER A 270 17.63 8.29 -11.34
N PHE A 271 17.02 7.14 -11.14
CA PHE A 271 16.88 6.09 -12.14
C PHE A 271 15.47 6.15 -12.72
N ALA A 272 15.34 6.61 -13.96
CA ALA A 272 14.05 6.73 -14.62
C ALA A 272 13.35 5.37 -14.74
N HIS A 273 12.04 5.35 -14.52
CA HIS A 273 11.27 4.10 -14.60
C HIS A 273 11.34 3.49 -15.99
N ARG A 274 11.80 2.23 -16.05
CA ARG A 274 11.82 1.43 -17.29
C ARG A 274 10.74 0.35 -17.31
N LEU A 275 10.22 0.02 -16.14
CA LEU A 275 9.16 -0.93 -15.89
C LEU A 275 8.10 -0.26 -15.01
N ASP A 276 6.90 -0.82 -14.99
CA ASP A 276 5.82 -0.39 -14.10
C ASP A 276 6.24 -0.54 -12.63
N VAL A 277 6.40 0.59 -11.94
CA VAL A 277 6.76 0.63 -10.52
C VAL A 277 5.72 -0.10 -9.66
N CYS A 278 4.44 -0.06 -10.04
CA CYS A 278 3.35 -0.66 -9.28
C CYS A 278 3.33 -2.19 -9.37
N ALA A 279 4.16 -2.79 -10.23
CA ALA A 279 4.42 -4.23 -10.21
C ALA A 279 5.31 -4.64 -9.03
N ALA A 280 6.10 -3.72 -8.45
CA ALA A 280 7.02 -4.04 -7.36
C ALA A 280 6.24 -4.32 -6.08
N CYS A 281 6.35 -5.53 -5.56
CA CYS A 281 5.56 -6.00 -4.43
C CYS A 281 6.43 -6.68 -3.35
N THR A 282 7.73 -6.77 -3.59
CA THR A 282 8.74 -7.25 -2.65
C THR A 282 10.00 -6.40 -2.77
N ILE A 283 10.60 -6.06 -1.64
CA ILE A 283 11.93 -5.46 -1.56
C ILE A 283 12.91 -6.54 -1.10
N VAL A 284 14.00 -6.71 -1.83
CA VAL A 284 15.11 -7.60 -1.45
C VAL A 284 16.32 -6.77 -1.10
N ILE A 285 16.87 -6.94 0.09
CA ILE A 285 18.16 -6.36 0.48
C ILE A 285 19.13 -7.50 0.75
N ASP A 286 20.24 -7.54 0.03
CA ASP A 286 21.18 -8.67 0.07
C ASP A 286 22.63 -8.24 -0.21
N GLY A 287 23.59 -9.11 0.12
CA GLY A 287 25.02 -8.87 0.02
C GLY A 287 25.65 -8.34 1.31
N ASP A 288 26.77 -7.63 1.19
CA ASP A 288 27.62 -7.24 2.32
C ASP A 288 27.09 -6.00 3.05
N ILE A 289 26.02 -6.18 3.81
CA ILE A 289 25.43 -5.14 4.68
C ILE A 289 24.91 -5.80 5.97
N ARG A 290 25.07 -5.11 7.11
CA ARG A 290 24.38 -5.46 8.36
C ARG A 290 23.28 -4.45 8.61
N LEU A 291 22.03 -4.89 8.57
CA LEU A 291 20.87 -4.02 8.79
C LEU A 291 20.57 -3.85 10.28
N GLU A 292 20.19 -2.64 10.66
CA GLU A 292 19.73 -2.29 12.01
C GLU A 292 18.24 -1.92 12.04
N ASN A 293 17.81 -1.12 11.07
CA ASN A 293 16.42 -0.70 10.92
C ASN A 293 16.03 -0.73 9.45
N VAL A 294 14.81 -1.18 9.16
CA VAL A 294 14.19 -1.08 7.83
C VAL A 294 12.79 -0.52 8.01
N THR A 295 12.50 0.58 7.34
CA THR A 295 11.18 1.22 7.31
C THR A 295 10.67 1.28 5.89
N PHE A 296 9.43 0.83 5.68
CA PHE A 296 8.70 1.10 4.46
C PHE A 296 7.53 2.02 4.80
N ASP A 297 7.54 3.23 4.24
CA ASP A 297 6.51 4.26 4.43
C ASP A 297 5.68 4.39 3.16
N SER A 298 4.37 4.20 3.28
CA SER A 298 3.40 4.47 2.24
C SER A 298 2.61 5.72 2.61
N PRO A 299 3.16 6.92 2.38
CA PRO A 299 2.52 8.15 2.84
C PRO A 299 1.09 8.23 2.31
N PRO A 300 0.12 8.58 3.16
CA PRO A 300 -1.27 8.67 2.72
C PRO A 300 -1.38 9.72 1.62
N VAL A 301 -2.22 9.43 0.62
CA VAL A 301 -2.60 10.42 -0.39
C VAL A 301 -3.26 11.58 0.33
N ARG A 302 -2.60 12.74 0.35
CA ARG A 302 -3.16 13.93 1.02
C ARG A 302 -4.18 14.57 0.09
N LEU A 303 -5.45 14.22 0.28
CA LEU A 303 -6.53 15.03 -0.24
C LEU A 303 -6.43 16.45 0.36
N PRO A 304 -6.68 17.50 -0.41
CA PRO A 304 -6.81 18.85 0.10
C PRO A 304 -7.86 18.87 1.23
N PRO A 305 -7.65 19.67 2.29
CA PRO A 305 -8.45 19.63 3.52
C PRO A 305 -9.94 20.00 3.38
N HIS A 306 -10.40 20.33 2.17
CA HIS A 306 -11.79 20.66 1.85
C HIS A 306 -12.56 19.51 1.17
N ILE A 307 -11.89 18.38 0.92
CA ILE A 307 -12.51 17.19 0.33
C ILE A 307 -12.70 16.18 1.46
N PRO A 308 -13.94 15.68 1.70
CA PRO A 308 -14.18 14.67 2.73
C PRO A 308 -13.24 13.49 2.55
N ASP A 309 -12.69 13.00 3.66
CA ASP A 309 -11.76 11.86 3.74
C ASP A 309 -12.43 10.59 3.17
N ILE A 310 -12.43 10.43 1.85
CA ILE A 310 -12.65 9.13 1.26
C ILE A 310 -11.39 8.34 1.52
N ASP A 311 -11.55 7.22 2.24
CA ASP A 311 -10.48 6.28 2.50
C ASP A 311 -10.03 5.65 1.18
N ILE A 312 -8.96 6.19 0.60
CA ILE A 312 -8.36 5.69 -0.64
C ILE A 312 -7.82 4.26 -0.45
N ASP A 313 -7.57 3.82 0.79
CA ASP A 313 -7.17 2.44 1.07
C ASP A 313 -8.39 1.49 1.11
N ALA A 314 -9.63 2.00 1.16
CA ALA A 314 -10.86 1.19 1.15
C ALA A 314 -11.29 0.70 -0.26
N PHE A 315 -10.49 0.99 -1.30
CA PHE A 315 -10.72 0.50 -2.67
C PHE A 315 -10.56 -1.03 -2.84
N ASP A 316 -10.39 -1.82 -1.78
CA ASP A 316 -10.27 -3.29 -1.88
C ASP A 316 -11.27 -4.06 -1.00
N ASP A 317 -12.05 -4.96 -1.62
CA ASP A 317 -11.84 -6.42 -1.46
C ASP A 317 -12.71 -7.33 -2.38
N LYS A 318 -13.51 -6.84 -3.35
CA LYS A 318 -14.42 -7.73 -4.14
C LYS A 318 -14.64 -7.43 -5.63
N THR A 319 -13.82 -6.66 -6.32
CA THR A 319 -14.03 -6.39 -7.77
C THR A 319 -12.88 -6.73 -8.69
N VAL A 320 -13.30 -7.21 -9.85
CA VAL A 320 -12.54 -7.80 -10.96
C VAL A 320 -11.22 -7.07 -11.24
N GLN A 321 -10.11 -7.81 -11.07
CA GLN A 321 -8.79 -7.40 -11.50
C GLN A 321 -8.68 -7.63 -13.01
N THR A 322 -8.65 -6.57 -13.81
CA THR A 322 -8.17 -6.68 -15.19
C THR A 322 -6.68 -6.39 -15.20
N ILE A 323 -5.86 -7.44 -15.36
CA ILE A 323 -4.40 -7.33 -15.43
C ILE A 323 -4.01 -7.04 -16.89
N ARG A 324 -3.49 -5.83 -17.15
CA ARG A 324 -2.90 -5.43 -18.45
C ARG A 324 -3.82 -5.66 -19.65
N ALA A 325 -5.03 -5.12 -19.61
CA ALA A 325 -5.91 -5.15 -20.77
C ALA A 325 -5.66 -3.95 -21.68
N SER A 326 -5.58 -4.22 -22.98
CA SER A 326 -5.79 -3.22 -24.00
C SER A 326 -7.25 -2.74 -23.93
N THR A 327 -7.43 -1.44 -24.09
CA THR A 327 -8.74 -0.80 -24.22
C THR A 327 -9.50 -1.27 -25.48
N PRO A 328 -10.84 -1.27 -25.47
CA PRO A 328 -11.72 -0.85 -24.37
C PRO A 328 -11.86 -1.91 -23.25
N VAL A 329 -11.98 -1.44 -22.01
CA VAL A 329 -12.26 -2.26 -20.83
C VAL A 329 -13.53 -1.74 -20.16
N THR A 330 -14.51 -2.61 -19.92
CA THR A 330 -15.71 -2.25 -19.14
C THR A 330 -15.84 -3.17 -17.94
N MET A 331 -16.08 -2.59 -16.76
CA MET A 331 -16.22 -3.31 -15.50
C MET A 331 -17.51 -2.89 -14.78
N ASN A 332 -18.21 -3.89 -14.23
CA ASN A 332 -19.34 -3.67 -13.32
C ASN A 332 -18.83 -3.17 -11.95
N LEU A 333 -19.46 -2.14 -11.41
CA LEU A 333 -19.24 -1.70 -10.03
C LEU A 333 -20.07 -2.59 -9.08
N PRO A 334 -19.55 -2.97 -7.91
CA PRO A 334 -20.08 -4.07 -7.10
C PRO A 334 -21.31 -3.68 -6.27
N CYS A 335 -21.59 -2.37 -6.14
CA CYS A 335 -22.69 -1.82 -5.36
C CYS A 335 -23.26 -0.57 -6.03
N CYS A 336 -24.34 -0.02 -5.47
CA CYS A 336 -24.82 1.30 -5.86
C CYS A 336 -23.70 2.33 -5.63
N PHE A 337 -23.24 2.94 -6.71
CA PHE A 337 -22.24 4.00 -6.66
C PHE A 337 -22.88 5.27 -6.08
N GLY A 338 -22.15 6.09 -5.31
CA GLY A 338 -22.74 7.26 -4.66
C GLY A 338 -21.77 7.99 -3.75
N PRO A 339 -22.19 9.04 -3.03
CA PRO A 339 -21.32 9.76 -2.11
C PRO A 339 -20.59 8.84 -1.13
N GLY A 340 -19.30 9.07 -0.96
CA GLY A 340 -18.39 8.23 -0.18
C GLY A 340 -17.83 7.03 -0.95
N LYS A 341 -18.18 6.84 -2.23
CA LYS A 341 -17.65 5.79 -3.13
C LYS A 341 -16.64 6.34 -4.12
N GLY A 342 -15.95 5.47 -4.85
CA GLY A 342 -15.01 5.91 -5.87
C GLY A 342 -14.60 4.83 -6.86
N VAL A 343 -13.96 5.26 -7.95
CA VAL A 343 -13.29 4.41 -8.92
C VAL A 343 -11.80 4.77 -8.98
N TYR A 344 -10.96 3.75 -8.93
CA TYR A 344 -9.52 3.87 -9.14
C TYR A 344 -9.15 3.21 -10.46
N VAL A 345 -8.34 3.89 -11.27
CA VAL A 345 -7.78 3.37 -12.51
C VAL A 345 -6.28 3.63 -12.51
N SER A 346 -5.49 2.59 -12.79
CA SER A 346 -4.08 2.78 -13.14
C SER A 346 -3.74 2.16 -14.49
N GLY A 347 -2.75 2.71 -15.15
CA GLY A 347 -2.31 2.22 -16.44
C GLY A 347 -1.18 3.03 -17.07
N LYS A 348 -0.65 2.51 -18.18
CA LYS A 348 0.35 3.18 -19.00
C LYS A 348 -0.28 3.89 -20.19
N VAL A 349 -0.08 5.19 -20.29
CA VAL A 349 -0.47 5.99 -21.46
C VAL A 349 0.45 5.64 -22.64
N SER A 350 -0.11 5.57 -23.85
CA SER A 350 0.69 5.33 -25.05
C SER A 350 1.76 6.43 -25.25
N ASP A 351 2.88 6.12 -25.91
CA ASP A 351 3.96 7.09 -26.16
C ASP A 351 3.53 8.25 -27.09
N SER A 352 2.51 8.00 -27.94
CA SER A 352 1.91 8.99 -28.84
C SER A 352 0.38 9.00 -28.70
N PRO A 353 -0.16 9.45 -27.55
CA PRO A 353 -1.58 9.35 -27.27
C PRO A 353 -2.35 10.46 -27.98
N SER A 354 -3.56 10.16 -28.46
CA SER A 354 -4.49 11.22 -28.90
C SER A 354 -5.38 11.65 -27.74
N ARG A 355 -6.06 10.68 -27.13
CA ARG A 355 -6.86 10.81 -25.91
C ARG A 355 -7.15 9.43 -25.34
N PHE A 356 -7.53 9.38 -24.07
CA PHE A 356 -8.24 8.24 -23.49
C PHE A 356 -9.40 8.75 -22.65
N GLU A 357 -10.31 7.87 -22.28
CA GLU A 357 -11.48 8.21 -21.49
C GLU A 357 -11.76 7.21 -20.39
N ILE A 358 -12.27 7.72 -19.28
CA ILE A 358 -12.86 6.95 -18.19
C ILE A 358 -14.31 7.42 -18.05
N ASN A 359 -15.24 6.52 -18.32
CA ASN A 359 -16.68 6.77 -18.33
C ASN A 359 -17.33 6.08 -17.13
N LEU A 360 -17.96 6.87 -16.26
CA LEU A 360 -18.90 6.35 -15.24
C LEU A 360 -20.28 6.21 -15.88
N GLN A 361 -20.61 4.99 -16.30
CA GLN A 361 -21.81 4.68 -17.09
C GLN A 361 -22.97 4.21 -16.21
N CYS A 362 -24.18 4.58 -16.63
CA CYS A 362 -25.43 4.20 -15.97
C CYS A 362 -26.03 2.87 -16.46
N GLY A 363 -25.26 2.10 -17.23
CA GLY A 363 -25.65 0.81 -17.79
C GLY A 363 -24.58 0.29 -18.74
N GLU A 364 -24.98 -0.63 -19.64
CA GLU A 364 -24.11 -1.19 -20.67
C GLU A 364 -23.82 -0.17 -21.81
N ALA A 365 -23.34 -0.66 -22.95
CA ALA A 365 -22.95 0.16 -24.11
C ALA A 365 -24.05 1.17 -24.51
N ASP A 366 -23.62 2.39 -24.85
CA ASP A 366 -24.47 3.53 -25.24
C ASP A 366 -25.42 4.07 -24.15
N SER A 367 -25.26 3.65 -22.89
CA SER A 367 -25.98 4.23 -21.76
C SER A 367 -25.56 5.67 -21.43
N ASP A 368 -26.31 6.30 -20.53
CA ASP A 368 -25.97 7.60 -19.98
C ASP A 368 -24.62 7.56 -19.26
N ILE A 369 -23.85 8.64 -19.37
CA ILE A 369 -22.53 8.80 -18.77
C ILE A 369 -22.63 9.89 -17.72
N ALA A 370 -22.57 9.53 -16.45
CA ALA A 370 -22.66 10.48 -15.35
C ALA A 370 -21.40 11.35 -15.25
N LEU A 371 -20.25 10.77 -15.59
CA LEU A 371 -18.97 11.46 -15.74
C LEU A 371 -18.17 10.85 -16.89
N HIS A 372 -17.83 11.68 -17.87
CA HIS A 372 -16.87 11.41 -18.93
C HIS A 372 -15.58 12.16 -18.59
N PHE A 373 -14.57 11.44 -18.11
CA PHE A 373 -13.23 11.96 -17.86
C PHE A 373 -12.37 11.71 -19.10
N ASN A 374 -11.91 12.75 -19.79
CA ASN A 374 -11.26 12.62 -21.10
C ASN A 374 -10.02 13.51 -21.24
N PRO A 375 -8.85 13.04 -20.78
CA PRO A 375 -7.56 13.67 -21.09
C PRO A 375 -7.24 13.56 -22.58
N ARG A 376 -7.00 14.72 -23.19
CA ARG A 376 -6.59 14.90 -24.59
C ARG A 376 -5.18 15.43 -24.61
N PHE A 377 -4.37 14.99 -25.58
CA PHE A 377 -2.94 15.33 -25.65
C PHE A 377 -2.61 16.24 -26.84
N ASP A 378 -3.48 16.29 -27.84
CA ASP A 378 -3.33 17.08 -29.07
C ASP A 378 -4.67 17.78 -29.40
N PRO A 379 -4.72 19.08 -29.75
CA PRO A 379 -3.60 20.04 -29.90
C PRO A 379 -3.30 20.93 -28.68
N SER A 380 -4.13 20.94 -27.65
CA SER A 380 -4.01 21.88 -26.52
C SER A 380 -3.74 21.24 -25.15
N SER A 381 -3.50 19.92 -25.08
CA SER A 381 -3.28 19.17 -23.83
C SER A 381 -4.31 19.52 -22.73
N GLU A 382 -5.57 19.13 -22.97
CA GLU A 382 -6.72 19.49 -22.14
C GLU A 382 -7.33 18.25 -21.48
N LEU A 383 -7.68 18.37 -20.20
CA LEU A 383 -8.57 17.44 -19.54
C LEU A 383 -10.00 17.93 -19.73
N VAL A 384 -10.83 17.13 -20.41
CA VAL A 384 -12.24 17.45 -20.65
C VAL A 384 -13.12 16.59 -19.76
N LEU A 385 -14.03 17.23 -19.03
CA LEU A 385 -15.07 16.57 -18.26
C LEU A 385 -16.45 16.88 -18.85
N ASN A 386 -17.29 15.86 -18.96
CA ASN A 386 -18.69 16.06 -19.36
C ASN A 386 -19.61 14.99 -18.76
N SER A 387 -20.90 15.09 -19.07
CA SER A 387 -21.90 14.05 -18.87
C SER A 387 -22.68 13.85 -20.17
N ARG A 388 -23.27 12.67 -20.35
CA ARG A 388 -24.16 12.37 -21.47
C ARG A 388 -25.46 11.81 -20.92
N ASP A 389 -26.58 12.49 -21.18
CA ASP A 389 -27.92 12.12 -20.69
C ASP A 389 -28.86 12.05 -21.90
N ASP A 390 -29.59 10.95 -22.03
CA ASP A 390 -30.51 10.67 -23.14
C ASP A 390 -29.87 10.93 -24.53
N GLY A 391 -28.67 10.37 -24.71
CA GLY A 391 -27.92 10.47 -25.96
C GLY A 391 -27.20 11.80 -26.20
N SER A 392 -27.45 12.82 -25.37
CA SER A 392 -26.98 14.19 -25.58
C SER A 392 -25.86 14.57 -24.61
N TRP A 393 -24.79 15.15 -25.13
CA TRP A 393 -23.68 15.66 -24.32
C TRP A 393 -24.04 16.98 -23.63
N GLY A 394 -23.64 17.14 -22.38
CA GLY A 394 -23.76 18.39 -21.64
C GLY A 394 -22.67 19.42 -21.98
N GLU A 395 -22.56 20.45 -21.15
CA GLU A 395 -21.51 21.46 -21.24
C GLU A 395 -20.15 20.91 -20.80
N GLU A 396 -19.11 21.04 -21.62
CA GLU A 396 -17.77 20.57 -21.25
C GLU A 396 -17.09 21.50 -20.24
N ILE A 397 -16.49 20.93 -19.20
CA ILE A 397 -15.50 21.60 -18.33
C ILE A 397 -14.12 21.23 -18.84
N ARG A 398 -13.22 22.20 -18.95
CA ARG A 398 -11.86 22.03 -19.45
C ARG A 398 -10.84 22.50 -18.43
N GLU A 399 -9.86 21.66 -18.16
CA GLU A 399 -8.70 21.97 -17.33
C GLU A 399 -7.40 21.59 -18.06
N SER A 400 -6.25 22.00 -17.51
CA SER A 400 -4.96 21.54 -18.03
C SER A 400 -4.82 20.03 -17.79
N ASN A 401 -4.42 19.26 -18.82
CA ASN A 401 -4.13 17.84 -18.66
C ASN A 401 -2.74 17.66 -18.03
N PRO A 402 -2.64 17.10 -16.80
CA PRO A 402 -1.36 16.91 -16.12
C PRO A 402 -0.65 15.61 -16.53
N ILE A 403 -1.29 14.77 -17.36
CA ILE A 403 -0.77 13.46 -17.74
C ILE A 403 0.16 13.60 -18.94
N ALA A 404 1.32 12.94 -18.88
CA ALA A 404 2.32 12.99 -19.95
C ALA A 404 2.17 11.78 -20.92
N PRO A 405 2.49 11.95 -22.22
CA PRO A 405 2.67 10.83 -23.14
C PRO A 405 3.67 9.80 -22.60
N GLY A 406 3.35 8.50 -22.74
CA GLY A 406 4.20 7.39 -22.30
C GLY A 406 4.26 7.16 -20.78
N SER A 407 3.64 8.02 -19.96
CA SER A 407 3.70 7.89 -18.51
C SER A 407 2.76 6.81 -17.97
N GLU A 408 3.15 6.22 -16.85
CA GLU A 408 2.20 5.55 -15.96
C GLU A 408 1.36 6.60 -15.24
N VAL A 409 0.10 6.26 -14.93
CA VAL A 409 -0.83 7.18 -14.25
C VAL A 409 -1.74 6.43 -13.29
N GLU A 410 -2.07 7.08 -12.17
CA GLU A 410 -3.06 6.66 -11.17
C GLU A 410 -4.16 7.70 -11.08
N ILE A 411 -5.42 7.28 -11.20
CA ILE A 411 -6.57 8.18 -11.26
C ILE A 411 -7.60 7.70 -10.26
N TYR A 412 -7.96 8.57 -9.31
CA TYR A 412 -9.07 8.38 -8.40
C TYR A 412 -10.21 9.30 -8.79
N ILE A 413 -11.37 8.72 -9.08
CA ILE A 413 -12.63 9.43 -9.28
C ILE A 413 -13.45 9.18 -8.02
N LEU A 414 -13.56 10.21 -7.20
CA LEU A 414 -14.11 10.18 -5.86
C LEU A 414 -15.50 10.81 -5.87
N CYS A 415 -16.54 10.07 -5.51
CA CYS A 415 -17.90 10.56 -5.46
C CYS A 415 -18.18 11.20 -4.10
N GLN A 416 -18.43 12.50 -4.09
CA GLN A 416 -18.78 13.30 -2.91
C GLN A 416 -20.26 13.72 -2.98
N ASP A 417 -20.80 14.28 -1.90
CA ASP A 417 -22.19 14.78 -1.90
C ASP A 417 -22.43 15.86 -2.96
N SER A 418 -21.44 16.72 -3.21
CA SER A 418 -21.56 17.86 -4.12
C SER A 418 -21.18 17.55 -5.58
N GLY A 419 -20.57 16.40 -5.86
CA GLY A 419 -20.03 16.08 -7.17
C GLY A 419 -18.90 15.06 -7.12
N TYR A 420 -18.15 14.95 -8.21
CA TYR A 420 -16.97 14.11 -8.32
C TYR A 420 -15.70 14.93 -8.10
N VAL A 421 -14.82 14.42 -7.25
CA VAL A 421 -13.45 14.90 -7.10
C VAL A 421 -12.54 13.99 -7.91
N ILE A 422 -11.56 14.56 -8.62
CA ILE A 422 -10.62 13.78 -9.42
C ILE A 422 -9.20 14.04 -8.93
N VAL A 423 -8.55 12.97 -8.52
CA VAL A 423 -7.15 12.95 -8.08
C VAL A 423 -6.36 12.20 -9.12
N ILE A 424 -5.25 12.78 -9.57
CA ILE A 424 -4.33 12.14 -10.51
C ILE A 424 -2.96 12.11 -9.85
N ASP A 425 -2.44 10.90 -9.63
CA ASP A 425 -1.16 10.61 -8.98
C ASP A 425 -0.97 11.36 -7.65
N GLY A 426 -2.04 11.42 -6.85
CA GLY A 426 -2.05 12.05 -5.54
C GLY A 426 -2.37 13.55 -5.51
N ASP A 427 -2.37 14.23 -6.66
CA ASP A 427 -2.77 15.64 -6.76
C ASP A 427 -4.25 15.77 -7.12
N VAL A 428 -4.98 16.64 -6.41
CA VAL A 428 -6.35 16.98 -6.82
C VAL A 428 -6.31 17.91 -8.01
N VAL A 429 -6.74 17.36 -9.14
CA VAL A 429 -6.82 18.08 -10.42
C VAL A 429 -8.18 18.73 -10.55
N ILE A 430 -9.23 18.08 -10.05
CA ILE A 430 -10.61 18.58 -10.11
C ILE A 430 -11.18 18.58 -8.70
N GLY A 431 -11.40 19.79 -8.16
CA GLY A 431 -11.96 19.96 -6.82
C GLY A 431 -13.46 19.68 -6.73
N SER A 432 -14.20 19.73 -7.87
CA SER A 432 -15.60 19.29 -7.96
C SER A 432 -16.10 19.34 -9.41
N PHE A 433 -16.55 18.22 -9.97
CA PHE A 433 -17.46 18.16 -11.11
C PHE A 433 -18.88 17.89 -10.60
N PRO A 434 -19.87 18.79 -10.78
CA PRO A 434 -21.18 18.64 -10.17
C PRO A 434 -21.93 17.40 -10.69
N HIS A 435 -22.74 16.78 -9.82
CA HIS A 435 -23.65 15.69 -10.22
C HIS A 435 -24.70 16.22 -11.20
N ARG A 436 -24.53 15.90 -12.48
CA ARG A 436 -25.52 16.19 -13.54
C ARG A 436 -26.51 15.04 -13.75
N ILE A 437 -26.07 13.84 -13.41
CA ILE A 437 -26.86 12.63 -13.35
C ILE A 437 -26.72 12.09 -11.92
N ASP A 438 -27.81 11.55 -11.38
CA ASP A 438 -27.79 10.91 -10.06
C ASP A 438 -26.72 9.81 -10.03
N SER A 439 -25.71 10.00 -9.18
CA SER A 439 -24.58 9.07 -9.02
C SER A 439 -25.02 7.63 -8.69
N SER A 440 -26.19 7.43 -8.08
CA SER A 440 -26.76 6.11 -7.79
C SER A 440 -27.14 5.30 -9.03
N ARG A 441 -27.24 5.96 -10.19
CA ARG A 441 -27.48 5.30 -11.48
C ARG A 441 -26.21 4.70 -12.06
N VAL A 442 -25.03 5.10 -11.62
CA VAL A 442 -23.75 4.58 -12.13
C VAL A 442 -23.59 3.12 -11.71
N THR A 443 -23.38 2.26 -12.71
CA THR A 443 -23.28 0.81 -12.55
C THR A 443 -22.01 0.24 -13.17
N HIS A 444 -21.38 0.95 -14.11
CA HIS A 444 -20.19 0.49 -14.80
C HIS A 444 -19.13 1.59 -14.87
N VAL A 445 -17.87 1.17 -14.93
CA VAL A 445 -16.76 1.99 -15.42
C VAL A 445 -16.30 1.43 -16.75
N ASN A 446 -16.17 2.29 -17.75
CA ASN A 446 -15.55 1.98 -19.03
C ASN A 446 -14.28 2.82 -19.22
N VAL A 447 -13.21 2.18 -19.67
CA VAL A 447 -11.95 2.83 -20.02
C VAL A 447 -11.66 2.52 -21.48
N ASP A 448 -11.43 3.55 -22.29
CA ASP A 448 -11.14 3.41 -23.71
C ASP A 448 -10.07 4.41 -24.20
N GLY A 449 -9.49 4.17 -25.38
CA GLY A 449 -8.52 5.05 -26.02
C GLY A 449 -7.05 4.73 -25.71
N SER A 450 -6.17 5.73 -25.78
CA SER A 450 -4.70 5.59 -25.77
C SER A 450 -4.07 5.27 -24.39
N ILE A 451 -4.58 4.25 -23.70
CA ILE A 451 -4.07 3.76 -22.41
C ILE A 451 -4.10 2.23 -22.36
N THR A 452 -3.09 1.61 -21.75
CA THR A 452 -3.13 0.20 -21.35
C THR A 452 -3.55 0.15 -19.89
N VAL A 453 -4.67 -0.50 -19.59
CA VAL A 453 -5.20 -0.55 -18.23
C VAL A 453 -4.45 -1.60 -17.42
N HIS A 454 -3.83 -1.18 -16.32
CA HIS A 454 -3.16 -2.06 -15.37
C HIS A 454 -4.10 -2.53 -14.28
N ARG A 455 -4.94 -1.64 -13.74
CA ARG A 455 -5.91 -1.96 -12.70
C ARG A 455 -7.13 -1.05 -12.77
N ILE A 456 -8.29 -1.61 -12.46
CA ILE A 456 -9.52 -0.86 -12.16
C ILE A 456 -10.05 -1.40 -10.83
N LEU A 457 -10.38 -0.51 -9.89
CA LEU A 457 -11.05 -0.85 -8.63
C LEU A 457 -12.27 0.04 -8.44
N GLY A 458 -13.32 -0.51 -7.84
CA GLY A 458 -14.51 0.24 -7.44
C GLY A 458 -14.84 -0.02 -5.98
N MET A 459 -15.24 1.02 -5.25
CA MET A 459 -15.69 0.95 -3.86
C MET A 459 -17.19 1.15 -3.72
#